data_AF-A0A0H4VID2-F1
#
_entry.id   AF-A0A0H4VID2-F1
#
_cell.length_a   1.000
_cell.length_b   1.000
_cell.length_c   1.000
_cell.angle_alpha   90.00
_cell.angle_beta   90.00
_cell.angle_gamma   90.00
#
_symmetry.space_group_name_H-M   'P 1'
#
loop_
_entity.id
_entity.type
_entity.pdbx_description
1 polymer ?
#
loop_
_entity_poly.entity_id
_entity_poly.type
_entity_poly.pdbx_seq_one_letter_code
_entity_poly.pdbx_strand_id
1 'polypeptide(L)'
;METFKCAILYHNYYSIDGIEDIRNRISLLTGHKVLLLVSLSEKLFLEGNFKNSETEKFVISTNKGKDIGGKLLLIDLVQKLYPQIPYLILLHDKRSYQKFSGNLEKEKLFEIIQPAKFSAILELMENDKSVGIVGTKSTLRNEFQPTTGTFNTTNNTLLKQLSQRYNLTPAGYQFVGGTMFWVKTSVFLGFFGKNNPVEIRGSLESGNILDGKNGTITHSWERLLCWIVTSSGFKIIGI
;
A
#
# COMPACT_ATOMS: atom_id res chain seq x y z
N MET A 1 0.64 -26.43 5.30
CA MET A 1 0.72 -25.18 4.52
C MET A 1 1.91 -24.40 4.99
N GLU A 2 2.75 -23.92 4.08
CA GLU A 2 3.87 -23.07 4.42
C GLU A 2 3.38 -21.75 5.03
N THR A 3 4.00 -21.32 6.14
CA THR A 3 3.65 -20.06 6.81
C THR A 3 4.53 -18.94 6.27
N PHE A 4 3.97 -18.08 5.43
CA PHE A 4 4.63 -16.86 4.95
C PHE A 4 4.81 -15.85 6.09
N LYS A 5 5.97 -15.19 6.16
CA LYS A 5 6.18 -14.10 7.14
C LYS A 5 5.59 -12.78 6.65
N CYS A 6 5.50 -12.59 5.34
CA CYS A 6 4.87 -11.41 4.77
C CYS A 6 4.24 -11.69 3.41
N ALA A 7 3.30 -10.84 3.02
CA ALA A 7 2.79 -10.77 1.67
C ALA A 7 3.15 -9.42 1.05
N ILE A 8 3.72 -9.43 -0.16
CA ILE A 8 3.90 -8.23 -0.98
C ILE A 8 2.65 -8.07 -1.84
N LEU A 9 1.97 -6.95 -1.69
CA LEU A 9 0.78 -6.57 -2.42
C LEU A 9 1.19 -5.55 -3.47
N TYR A 10 1.52 -6.03 -4.66
CA TYR A 10 2.07 -5.22 -5.73
C TYR A 10 1.01 -4.89 -6.79
N HIS A 11 0.67 -3.61 -6.91
CA HIS A 11 -0.16 -3.16 -8.03
C HIS A 11 0.71 -2.74 -9.21
N ASN A 12 0.55 -3.40 -10.35
CA ASN A 12 1.28 -3.09 -11.57
C ASN A 12 0.31 -3.00 -12.75
N TYR A 13 -0.02 -1.77 -13.14
CA TYR A 13 -1.02 -1.55 -14.20
C TYR A 13 -0.40 -1.28 -15.56
N TYR A 14 0.86 -0.86 -15.59
CA TYR A 14 1.38 -0.19 -16.77
C TYR A 14 2.40 -1.01 -17.57
N SER A 15 3.28 -1.78 -16.93
CA SER A 15 4.45 -2.43 -17.58
C SER A 15 4.57 -3.91 -17.23
N ILE A 16 4.92 -4.75 -18.20
CA ILE A 16 5.31 -6.13 -17.91
C ILE A 16 6.65 -6.20 -17.15
N ASP A 17 7.60 -5.33 -17.49
CA ASP A 17 8.93 -5.25 -16.87
C ASP A 17 8.84 -4.91 -15.37
N GLY A 18 7.76 -4.24 -14.96
CA GLY A 18 7.48 -3.98 -13.55
C GLY A 18 7.31 -5.26 -12.72
N ILE A 19 6.82 -6.35 -13.32
CA ILE A 19 6.66 -7.66 -12.66
C ILE A 19 8.02 -8.36 -12.55
N GLU A 20 8.84 -8.32 -13.60
CA GLU A 20 10.19 -8.89 -13.56
C GLU A 20 11.11 -8.15 -12.58
N ASP A 21 11.04 -6.81 -12.54
CA ASP A 21 11.78 -6.00 -11.58
C ASP A 21 11.43 -6.37 -10.12
N ILE A 22 10.14 -6.52 -9.80
CA ILE A 22 9.76 -6.90 -8.44
C ILE A 22 10.18 -8.34 -8.10
N ARG A 23 10.08 -9.27 -9.06
CA ARG A 23 10.57 -10.65 -8.90
C ARG A 23 12.07 -10.68 -8.61
N ASN A 24 12.87 -9.91 -9.36
CA ASN A 24 14.31 -9.79 -9.15
C ASN A 24 14.66 -9.19 -7.78
N ARG A 25 13.86 -8.26 -7.26
CA ARG A 25 14.08 -7.71 -5.92
C ARG A 25 13.73 -8.72 -4.83
N ILE A 26 12.62 -9.45 -4.99
CA ILE A 26 12.14 -10.42 -4.02
C ILE A 26 12.99 -11.71 -4.02
N SER A 27 13.59 -12.07 -5.15
CA SER A 27 14.47 -13.25 -5.23
C SER A 27 15.69 -13.13 -4.31
N LEU A 28 16.06 -11.92 -3.89
CA LEU A 28 17.12 -11.66 -2.92
C LEU A 28 16.67 -11.85 -1.45
N LEU A 29 15.39 -12.16 -1.21
CA LEU A 29 14.76 -12.27 0.11
C LEU A 29 14.50 -13.73 0.52
N THR A 30 15.28 -14.69 0.01
CA THR A 30 15.04 -16.14 0.09
C THR A 30 14.83 -16.70 1.51
N GLY A 31 15.32 -16.02 2.55
CA GLY A 31 15.13 -16.42 3.97
C GLY A 31 13.80 -16.03 4.60
N HIS A 32 12.96 -15.22 3.94
CA HIS A 32 11.83 -14.55 4.59
C HIS A 32 10.45 -15.14 4.27
N LYS A 33 10.35 -16.17 3.42
CA LYS A 33 9.06 -16.78 3.02
C LYS A 33 8.03 -15.72 2.61
N VAL A 34 8.21 -15.16 1.43
CA VAL A 34 7.41 -14.06 0.90
C VAL A 34 6.35 -14.59 -0.06
N LEU A 35 5.10 -14.19 0.14
CA LEU A 35 4.02 -14.37 -0.84
C LEU A 35 3.93 -13.12 -1.71
N LEU A 36 4.00 -13.26 -3.03
CA LEU A 36 3.78 -12.16 -3.96
C LEU A 36 2.34 -12.19 -4.49
N LEU A 37 1.57 -11.13 -4.24
CA LEU A 37 0.23 -10.93 -4.77
C LEU A 37 0.26 -9.74 -5.71
N VAL A 38 -0.08 -9.95 -6.98
CA VAL A 38 0.00 -8.93 -8.02
C VAL A 38 -1.39 -8.59 -8.53
N SER A 39 -1.71 -7.30 -8.56
CA SER A 39 -2.89 -6.77 -9.26
C SER A 39 -2.43 -6.11 -10.55
N LEU A 40 -2.99 -6.52 -11.69
CA LEU A 40 -2.63 -5.97 -13.00
C LEU A 40 -3.82 -5.87 -13.95
N SER A 41 -3.61 -5.26 -15.11
CA SER A 41 -4.61 -5.20 -16.17
C SER A 41 -4.74 -6.53 -16.92
N GLU A 42 -5.91 -6.78 -17.50
CA GLU A 42 -6.15 -7.99 -18.31
C GLU A 42 -5.17 -8.10 -19.48
N LYS A 43 -4.90 -6.96 -20.14
CA LYS A 43 -3.92 -6.87 -21.23
C LYS A 43 -2.55 -7.40 -20.79
N LEU A 44 -2.01 -6.89 -19.68
CA LEU A 44 -0.71 -7.34 -19.18
C LEU A 44 -0.73 -8.82 -18.76
N PHE A 45 -1.87 -9.31 -18.28
CA PHE A 45 -2.02 -10.69 -17.85
C PHE A 45 -1.89 -11.66 -19.04
N LEU A 46 -2.58 -11.34 -20.13
CA LEU A 46 -2.54 -12.10 -21.38
C LEU A 46 -1.17 -11.99 -22.06
N GLU A 47 -0.60 -10.80 -22.15
CA GLU A 47 0.71 -10.58 -22.79
C GLU A 47 1.85 -11.29 -22.06
N GLY A 48 1.81 -11.33 -20.72
CA GLY A 48 2.86 -11.95 -19.92
C GLY A 48 2.73 -13.44 -19.69
N ASN A 49 1.65 -14.08 -20.16
CA ASN A 49 1.39 -15.51 -19.95
C ASN A 49 1.54 -15.93 -18.47
N PHE A 50 1.14 -15.05 -17.54
CA PHE A 50 1.33 -15.28 -16.11
C PHE A 50 0.48 -16.45 -15.61
N LYS A 51 1.02 -17.20 -14.66
CA LYS A 51 0.35 -18.34 -14.03
C LYS A 51 0.48 -18.24 -12.51
N ASN A 52 -0.61 -18.53 -11.81
CA ASN A 52 -0.58 -18.61 -10.36
C ASN A 52 0.27 -19.79 -9.91
N SER A 53 1.09 -19.58 -8.89
CA SER A 53 1.88 -20.58 -8.18
C SER A 53 1.54 -20.57 -6.69
N GLU A 54 2.23 -21.35 -5.85
CA GLU A 54 2.02 -21.31 -4.40
C GLU A 54 2.51 -20.01 -3.77
N THR A 55 3.57 -19.41 -4.32
CA THR A 55 4.24 -18.22 -3.79
C THR A 55 3.92 -16.94 -4.58
N GLU A 56 3.14 -17.05 -5.66
CA GLU A 56 2.77 -15.94 -6.52
C GLU A 56 1.33 -16.06 -7.01
N LYS A 57 0.52 -15.03 -6.81
CA LYS A 57 -0.87 -14.97 -7.29
C LYS A 57 -1.12 -13.67 -8.06
N PHE A 58 -1.96 -13.77 -9.07
CA PHE A 58 -2.34 -12.67 -9.95
C PHE A 58 -3.85 -12.40 -9.85
N VAL A 59 -4.21 -11.13 -9.76
CA VAL A 59 -5.58 -10.62 -9.78
C VAL A 59 -5.72 -9.63 -10.92
N ILE A 60 -6.64 -9.92 -11.85
CA ILE A 60 -6.99 -8.99 -12.91
C ILE A 60 -7.85 -7.89 -12.33
N SER A 61 -7.52 -6.64 -12.65
CA SER A 61 -8.17 -5.45 -12.12
C SER A 61 -8.34 -4.39 -13.20
N THR A 62 -9.40 -3.58 -13.08
CA THR A 62 -9.56 -2.36 -13.89
C THR A 62 -8.82 -1.19 -13.25
N ASN A 63 -8.44 -0.18 -14.05
CA ASN A 63 -7.85 1.07 -13.56
C ASN A 63 -8.89 1.93 -12.82
N LYS A 64 -9.29 1.49 -11.62
CA LYS A 64 -10.17 2.20 -10.73
C LYS A 64 -9.39 2.53 -9.47
N GLY A 65 -9.30 3.80 -9.14
CA GLY A 65 -8.55 4.30 -7.99
C GLY A 65 -7.05 4.21 -8.14
N LYS A 66 -6.53 4.22 -9.37
CA LYS A 66 -5.10 4.07 -9.70
C LYS A 66 -4.44 2.96 -8.85
N ASP A 67 -3.42 3.34 -8.07
CA ASP A 67 -2.62 2.47 -7.24
C ASP A 67 -3.35 1.99 -5.97
N ILE A 68 -4.41 2.67 -5.53
CA ILE A 68 -5.20 2.29 -4.35
C ILE A 68 -6.17 1.15 -4.67
N GLY A 69 -6.89 1.23 -5.79
CA GLY A 69 -7.95 0.26 -6.04
C GLY A 69 -7.44 -1.15 -6.31
N GLY A 70 -6.24 -1.29 -6.88
CA GLY A 70 -5.56 -2.59 -6.96
C GLY A 70 -5.19 -3.13 -5.58
N LYS A 71 -4.61 -2.28 -4.71
CA LYS A 71 -4.26 -2.65 -3.33
C LYS A 71 -5.49 -3.12 -2.54
N LEU A 72 -6.64 -2.49 -2.69
CA LEU A 72 -7.88 -2.91 -2.02
C LEU A 72 -8.33 -4.32 -2.44
N LEU A 73 -8.20 -4.68 -3.72
CA LEU A 73 -8.49 -6.06 -4.16
C LEU A 73 -7.51 -7.07 -3.54
N LEU A 74 -6.23 -6.71 -3.46
CA LEU A 74 -5.22 -7.57 -2.85
C LEU A 74 -5.41 -7.72 -1.34
N ILE A 75 -5.84 -6.66 -0.65
CA ILE A 75 -6.20 -6.70 0.77
C ILE A 75 -7.39 -7.65 1.00
N ASP A 76 -8.44 -7.56 0.16
CA ASP A 76 -9.58 -8.48 0.22
C ASP A 76 -9.14 -9.95 0.02
N LEU A 77 -8.24 -10.19 -0.93
CA LEU A 77 -7.68 -11.52 -1.20
C LEU A 77 -6.92 -12.06 0.02
N VAL A 78 -6.03 -11.26 0.61
CA VAL A 78 -5.28 -11.62 1.82
C VAL A 78 -6.23 -11.94 2.97
N GLN A 79 -7.24 -11.11 3.20
CA GLN A 79 -8.19 -11.28 4.28
C GLN A 79 -8.94 -12.62 4.17
N LYS A 80 -9.28 -13.03 2.96
CA LYS A 80 -10.05 -14.27 2.70
C LYS A 80 -9.18 -15.52 2.70
N LEU A 81 -7.97 -15.45 2.15
CA LEU A 81 -7.16 -16.64 1.86
C LEU A 81 -5.91 -16.77 2.73
N TYR A 82 -5.41 -15.66 3.28
CA TYR A 82 -4.14 -15.59 3.98
C TYR A 82 -4.19 -14.73 5.27
N PRO A 83 -5.26 -14.81 6.10
CA PRO A 83 -5.40 -13.95 7.29
C PRO A 83 -4.30 -14.15 8.34
N GLN A 84 -3.58 -15.27 8.30
CA GLN A 84 -2.49 -15.61 9.21
C GLN A 84 -1.16 -14.91 8.91
N ILE A 85 -1.00 -14.31 7.73
CA ILE A 85 0.26 -13.63 7.37
C ILE A 85 0.40 -12.38 8.24
N PRO A 86 1.48 -12.19 9.02
CA PRO A 86 1.53 -11.14 10.04
C PRO A 86 1.77 -9.74 9.46
N TYR A 87 2.45 -9.64 8.31
CA TYR A 87 2.81 -8.36 7.70
C TYR A 87 2.45 -8.29 6.22
N LEU A 88 1.94 -7.14 5.79
CA LEU A 88 1.72 -6.82 4.38
C LEU A 88 2.69 -5.73 3.95
N ILE A 89 3.17 -5.79 2.71
CA ILE A 89 4.01 -4.77 2.11
C ILE A 89 3.28 -4.25 0.88
N LEU A 90 2.74 -3.06 0.98
CA LEU A 90 2.02 -2.41 -0.12
C LEU A 90 3.05 -1.80 -1.05
N LEU A 91 3.00 -2.15 -2.33
CA LEU A 91 3.86 -1.61 -3.37
C LEU A 91 3.02 -1.31 -4.61
N HIS A 92 3.54 -0.46 -5.49
CA HIS A 92 2.97 -0.29 -6.81
C HIS A 92 4.04 0.10 -7.83
N ASP A 93 3.70 -0.01 -9.11
CA ASP A 93 4.56 0.46 -10.17
C ASP A 93 4.66 1.99 -10.15
N LYS A 94 5.89 2.49 -10.25
CA LYS A 94 6.15 3.92 -10.40
C LYS A 94 6.68 4.17 -11.81
N ARG A 95 5.77 4.48 -12.74
CA ARG A 95 6.17 4.95 -14.07
C ARG A 95 6.52 6.43 -14.01
N SER A 96 7.80 6.74 -14.05
CA SER A 96 8.30 8.11 -14.21
C SER A 96 8.29 8.51 -15.68
N TYR A 97 7.11 8.79 -16.24
CA TYR A 97 7.00 9.11 -17.66
C TYR A 97 7.70 10.41 -18.09
N GLN A 98 8.20 11.25 -17.17
CA GLN A 98 8.49 12.65 -17.49
C GLN A 98 9.74 13.28 -16.84
N LYS A 99 10.57 12.56 -16.07
CA LYS A 99 11.77 13.17 -15.44
C LYS A 99 12.98 12.24 -15.39
N PHE A 100 14.14 12.78 -15.75
CA PHE A 100 15.48 12.18 -15.63
C PHE A 100 15.78 11.64 -14.21
N SER A 101 15.07 12.10 -13.17
CA SER A 101 15.21 11.69 -11.76
C SER A 101 14.28 10.52 -11.34
N GLY A 102 13.47 9.99 -12.25
CA GLY A 102 12.42 9.01 -11.94
C GLY A 102 12.92 7.73 -11.27
N ASN A 103 14.07 7.23 -11.72
CA ASN A 103 14.69 6.03 -11.16
C ASN A 103 15.15 6.24 -9.71
N LEU A 104 15.72 7.41 -9.39
CA LEU A 104 16.16 7.69 -8.01
C LEU A 104 15.00 7.72 -7.03
N GLU A 105 13.86 8.28 -7.43
CA GLU A 105 12.68 8.27 -6.56
C GLU A 105 12.04 6.90 -6.45
N LYS A 106 12.11 6.09 -7.52
CA LYS A 106 11.68 4.69 -7.48
C LYS A 106 12.55 3.91 -6.50
N GLU A 107 13.87 3.94 -6.62
CA GLU A 107 14.77 3.21 -5.73
C GLU A 107 14.59 3.58 -4.25
N LYS A 108 14.35 4.87 -3.95
CA LYS A 108 14.03 5.31 -2.59
C LYS A 108 12.78 4.63 -2.03
N LEU A 109 11.72 4.52 -2.81
CA LEU A 109 10.47 3.89 -2.35
C LEU A 109 10.60 2.37 -2.22
N PHE A 110 11.41 1.73 -3.07
CA PHE A 110 11.67 0.29 -3.01
C PHE A 110 12.75 -0.09 -1.98
N GLU A 111 13.35 0.87 -1.27
CA GLU A 111 14.38 0.56 -0.25
C GLU A 111 13.84 -0.33 0.88
N ILE A 112 12.54 -0.25 1.17
CA ILE A 112 11.85 -1.05 2.20
C ILE A 112 11.81 -2.55 1.89
N ILE A 113 12.20 -2.95 0.68
CA ILE A 113 12.35 -4.36 0.29
C ILE A 113 13.79 -4.74 -0.08
N GLN A 114 14.78 -3.87 0.17
CA GLN A 114 16.18 -4.24 0.02
C GLN A 114 16.58 -5.22 1.14
N PRO A 115 17.41 -6.25 0.88
CA PRO A 115 17.67 -7.32 1.84
C PRO A 115 18.07 -6.86 3.25
N ALA A 116 18.99 -5.88 3.34
CA ALA A 116 19.44 -5.34 4.62
C ALA A 116 18.33 -4.60 5.38
N LYS A 117 17.55 -3.77 4.68
CA LYS A 117 16.42 -3.02 5.26
C LYS A 117 15.25 -3.94 5.60
N PHE A 118 14.96 -4.93 4.76
CA PHE A 118 13.90 -5.91 4.96
C PHE A 118 14.08 -6.64 6.29
N SER A 119 15.29 -7.15 6.56
CA SER A 119 15.60 -7.83 7.82
C SER A 119 15.44 -6.90 9.03
N ALA A 120 15.96 -5.68 8.93
CA ALA A 120 15.87 -4.68 10.00
C ALA A 120 14.42 -4.23 10.29
N ILE A 121 13.58 -4.10 9.25
CA ILE A 121 12.16 -3.76 9.40
C ILE A 121 11.41 -4.90 10.09
N LEU A 122 11.67 -6.14 9.67
CA LEU A 122 11.03 -7.31 10.27
C LEU A 122 11.37 -7.41 11.76
N GLU A 123 12.66 -7.29 12.11
CA GLU A 123 13.13 -7.27 13.50
C GLU A 123 12.49 -6.12 14.30
N LEU A 124 12.42 -4.91 13.73
CA LEU A 124 11.77 -3.76 14.36
C LEU A 124 10.30 -4.04 14.68
N MET A 125 9.53 -4.59 13.72
CA MET A 125 8.10 -4.86 13.91
C MET A 125 7.85 -6.03 14.87
N GLU A 126 8.77 -6.99 14.92
CA GLU A 126 8.73 -8.11 15.86
C GLU A 126 9.06 -7.68 17.29
N ASN A 127 10.08 -6.84 17.48
CA ASN A 127 10.54 -6.39 18.80
C ASN A 127 9.69 -5.25 19.38
N ASP A 128 9.21 -4.33 18.54
CA ASP A 128 8.39 -3.20 18.96
C ASP A 128 6.92 -3.38 18.57
N LYS A 129 6.13 -3.85 19.53
CA LYS A 129 4.69 -4.12 19.32
C LYS A 129 3.87 -2.85 19.05
N SER A 130 4.40 -1.65 19.34
CA SER A 130 3.71 -0.38 19.04
C SER A 130 3.82 0.05 17.58
N VAL A 131 4.78 -0.49 16.80
CA VAL A 131 4.96 -0.16 15.38
C VAL A 131 3.87 -0.82 14.54
N GLY A 132 3.06 -0.02 13.84
CA GLY A 132 2.02 -0.53 12.95
C GLY A 132 2.37 -0.41 11.47
N ILE A 133 3.11 0.63 11.09
CA ILE A 133 3.60 0.87 9.72
C ILE A 133 5.10 1.16 9.75
N VAL A 134 5.81 0.65 8.74
CA VAL A 134 7.17 1.07 8.42
C VAL A 134 7.27 1.48 6.95
N GLY A 135 7.75 2.69 6.68
CA GLY A 135 7.97 3.21 5.34
C GLY A 135 9.33 3.88 5.21
N THR A 136 9.61 4.44 4.03
CA THR A 136 10.80 5.27 3.81
C THR A 136 10.70 6.56 4.62
N LYS A 137 11.73 6.91 5.40
CA LYS A 137 11.71 8.13 6.23
C LYS A 137 11.46 9.41 5.42
N SER A 138 12.04 9.51 4.23
CA SER A 138 11.93 10.68 3.38
C SER A 138 10.55 10.86 2.73
N THR A 139 9.67 9.87 2.81
CA THR A 139 8.29 9.91 2.27
C THR A 139 7.24 10.08 3.36
N LEU A 140 7.64 10.14 4.63
CA LEU A 140 6.74 10.52 5.71
C LEU A 140 6.27 11.96 5.51
N ARG A 141 4.96 12.18 5.62
CA ARG A 141 4.30 13.47 5.44
C ARG A 141 3.28 13.70 6.54
N ASN A 142 3.02 14.96 6.84
CA ASN A 142 1.90 15.41 7.65
C ASN A 142 1.38 16.71 7.04
N GLU A 143 0.12 16.71 6.65
CA GLU A 143 -0.54 17.86 6.02
C GLU A 143 -1.48 18.58 7.00
N PHE A 144 -1.70 18.03 8.19
CA PHE A 144 -2.64 18.58 9.17
C PHE A 144 -2.06 19.81 9.89
N GLN A 145 -2.89 20.84 10.02
CA GLN A 145 -2.61 22.08 10.72
C GLN A 145 -3.43 22.11 12.02
N PRO A 146 -2.81 21.84 13.19
CA PRO A 146 -3.55 21.77 14.46
C PRO A 146 -4.26 23.06 14.86
N THR A 147 -3.70 24.21 14.48
CA THR A 147 -4.25 25.53 14.83
C THR A 147 -5.58 25.83 14.15
N THR A 148 -5.76 25.36 12.92
CA THR A 148 -6.98 25.57 12.11
C THR A 148 -7.86 24.33 12.05
N GLY A 149 -7.36 23.16 12.47
CA GLY A 149 -8.03 21.88 12.31
C GLY A 149 -8.28 21.53 10.83
N THR A 150 -7.38 21.94 9.92
CA THR A 150 -7.51 21.69 8.48
C THR A 150 -6.30 20.96 7.91
N PHE A 151 -6.46 20.35 6.74
CA PHE A 151 -5.36 19.76 5.99
C PHE A 151 -4.90 20.72 4.89
N ASN A 152 -3.59 20.90 4.75
CA ASN A 152 -2.98 21.67 3.67
C ASN A 152 -2.93 20.85 2.37
N THR A 153 -4.11 20.58 1.80
CA THR A 153 -4.30 19.79 0.58
C THR A 153 -5.67 20.10 -0.02
N THR A 154 -5.85 19.87 -1.32
CA THR A 154 -7.15 19.97 -1.99
C THR A 154 -8.17 18.94 -1.47
N ASN A 155 -7.71 17.93 -0.74
CA ASN A 155 -8.53 16.87 -0.15
C ASN A 155 -9.11 17.18 1.24
N ASN A 156 -8.92 18.38 1.81
CA ASN A 156 -9.31 18.68 3.20
C ASN A 156 -10.75 18.27 3.55
N THR A 157 -11.72 18.64 2.71
CA THR A 157 -13.13 18.31 2.95
C THR A 157 -13.39 16.81 2.86
N LEU A 158 -12.86 16.14 1.83
CA LEU A 158 -12.99 14.69 1.64
C LEU A 158 -12.35 13.91 2.79
N LEU A 159 -11.16 14.31 3.25
CA LEU A 159 -10.47 13.67 4.35
C LEU A 159 -11.28 13.73 5.64
N LYS A 160 -11.91 14.87 5.95
CA LYS A 160 -12.80 15.00 7.11
C LYS A 160 -14.03 14.11 6.98
N GLN A 161 -14.70 14.14 5.83
CA GLN A 161 -15.89 13.31 5.57
C GLN A 161 -15.59 11.81 5.65
N LEU A 162 -14.50 11.36 5.04
CA LEU A 162 -14.10 9.95 5.04
C LEU A 162 -13.62 9.52 6.43
N SER A 163 -12.86 10.35 7.14
CA SER A 163 -12.46 10.06 8.52
C SER A 163 -13.69 9.89 9.43
N GLN A 164 -14.69 10.77 9.30
CA GLN A 164 -15.95 10.64 10.02
C GLN A 164 -16.72 9.37 9.60
N ARG A 165 -16.87 9.12 8.29
CA ARG A 165 -17.57 7.95 7.74
C ARG A 165 -17.02 6.64 8.28
N TYR A 166 -15.70 6.54 8.39
CA TYR A 166 -15.00 5.34 8.85
C TYR A 166 -14.63 5.38 10.34
N ASN A 167 -15.11 6.39 11.08
CA ASN A 167 -14.83 6.60 12.50
C ASN A 167 -13.32 6.56 12.83
N LEU A 168 -12.49 7.19 12.00
CA LEU A 168 -11.05 7.28 12.20
C LEU A 168 -10.73 8.44 13.13
N THR A 169 -10.03 8.12 14.22
CA THR A 169 -9.56 9.06 15.25
C THR A 169 -8.06 8.90 15.45
N PRO A 170 -7.25 9.24 14.43
CA PRO A 170 -5.82 8.98 14.48
C PRO A 170 -5.15 9.85 15.55
N ALA A 171 -4.25 9.26 16.35
CA ALA A 171 -3.43 10.01 17.31
C ALA A 171 -2.53 11.07 16.63
N GLY A 172 -2.24 10.87 15.34
CA GLY A 172 -1.58 11.84 14.48
C GLY A 172 -1.86 11.55 13.00
N TYR A 173 -1.86 12.61 12.20
CA TYR A 173 -2.19 12.57 10.77
C TYR A 173 -0.99 12.31 9.85
N GLN A 174 0.08 11.71 10.38
CA GLN A 174 1.21 11.29 9.58
C GLN A 174 0.79 10.19 8.59
N PHE A 175 1.36 10.19 7.40
CA PHE A 175 1.17 9.15 6.40
C PHE A 175 2.44 8.95 5.57
N VAL A 176 2.49 7.83 4.83
CA VAL A 176 3.58 7.50 3.91
C VAL A 176 3.17 7.91 2.49
N GLY A 177 3.79 8.96 1.95
CA GLY A 177 3.56 9.41 0.59
C GLY A 177 3.93 8.35 -0.45
N GLY A 178 3.11 8.22 -1.50
CA GLY A 178 3.26 7.16 -2.51
C GLY A 178 2.73 5.80 -2.08
N THR A 179 2.17 5.65 -0.87
CA THR A 179 1.48 4.40 -0.46
C THR A 179 2.34 3.14 -0.61
N MET A 180 3.64 3.25 -0.33
CA MET A 180 4.59 2.14 -0.33
C MET A 180 5.16 1.95 1.08
N PHE A 181 4.67 0.93 1.79
CA PHE A 181 5.01 0.70 3.19
C PHE A 181 4.65 -0.73 3.65
N TRP A 182 5.26 -1.13 4.75
CA TRP A 182 4.90 -2.30 5.56
C TRP A 182 3.77 -1.96 6.51
N VAL A 183 2.88 -2.92 6.77
CA VAL A 183 1.79 -2.78 7.75
C VAL A 183 1.52 -4.10 8.48
N LYS A 184 1.15 -4.02 9.76
CA LYS A 184 0.62 -5.17 10.52
C LYS A 184 -0.72 -5.62 9.94
N THR A 185 -0.78 -6.85 9.45
CA THR A 185 -1.98 -7.41 8.81
C THR A 185 -3.19 -7.36 9.75
N SER A 186 -3.01 -7.65 11.03
CA SER A 186 -4.09 -7.65 12.02
C SER A 186 -4.86 -6.33 12.10
N VAL A 187 -4.19 -5.20 11.84
CA VAL A 187 -4.81 -3.88 11.83
C VAL A 187 -5.73 -3.72 10.64
N PHE A 188 -5.28 -4.13 9.46
CA PHE A 188 -6.10 -4.13 8.25
C PHE A 188 -7.25 -5.14 8.36
N LEU A 189 -7.02 -6.34 8.90
CA LEU A 189 -8.11 -7.30 9.14
C LEU A 189 -9.17 -6.73 10.08
N GLY A 190 -8.77 -6.04 11.15
CA GLY A 190 -9.71 -5.42 12.08
C GLY A 190 -10.57 -4.33 11.44
N PHE A 191 -9.98 -3.50 10.57
CA PHE A 191 -10.69 -2.45 9.86
C PHE A 191 -11.55 -2.98 8.70
N PHE A 192 -10.94 -3.75 7.79
CA PHE A 192 -11.59 -4.26 6.58
C PHE A 192 -12.53 -5.44 6.86
N GLY A 193 -12.44 -6.07 8.04
CA GLY A 193 -13.48 -6.97 8.55
C GLY A 193 -14.83 -6.29 8.79
N LYS A 194 -14.84 -4.97 8.98
CA LYS A 194 -16.05 -4.15 9.16
C LYS A 194 -16.39 -3.30 7.94
N ASN A 195 -15.41 -3.07 7.06
CA ASN A 195 -15.52 -2.19 5.90
C ASN A 195 -14.99 -2.94 4.67
N ASN A 196 -15.86 -3.44 3.81
CA ASN A 196 -15.46 -4.28 2.69
C ASN A 196 -14.52 -3.53 1.71
N PRO A 197 -13.28 -4.01 1.45
CA PRO A 197 -12.34 -3.35 0.54
C PRO A 197 -12.89 -3.19 -0.89
N VAL A 198 -13.68 -4.16 -1.37
CA VAL A 198 -14.27 -4.14 -2.72
C VAL A 198 -15.34 -3.06 -2.83
N GLU A 199 -16.15 -2.85 -1.79
CA GLU A 199 -17.15 -1.77 -1.74
C GLU A 199 -16.47 -0.40 -1.70
N ILE A 200 -15.42 -0.26 -0.89
CA ILE A 200 -14.59 0.95 -0.84
C ILE A 200 -14.01 1.23 -2.24
N ARG A 201 -13.43 0.23 -2.89
CA ARG A 201 -12.94 0.33 -4.27
C ARG A 201 -14.04 0.81 -5.22
N GLY A 202 -15.28 0.39 -5.00
CA GLY A 202 -16.47 0.83 -5.70
C GLY A 202 -16.69 2.35 -5.71
N SER A 203 -16.23 3.04 -4.67
CA SER A 203 -16.34 4.51 -4.55
C SER A 203 -15.19 5.29 -5.19
N LEU A 204 -14.09 4.62 -5.56
CA LEU A 204 -12.93 5.29 -6.15
C LEU A 204 -13.20 5.73 -7.58
N GLU A 205 -12.48 6.75 -8.02
CA GLU A 205 -12.60 7.27 -9.37
C GLU A 205 -12.06 6.31 -10.44
N SER A 206 -12.59 6.37 -11.66
CA SER A 206 -12.11 5.56 -12.79
C SER A 206 -11.04 6.28 -13.60
N GLY A 207 -10.03 5.55 -14.09
CA GLY A 207 -9.00 6.06 -14.98
C GLY A 207 -7.87 6.85 -14.28
N ASN A 208 -7.16 7.67 -15.04
CA ASN A 208 -6.04 8.47 -14.54
C ASN A 208 -6.50 9.87 -14.13
N ILE A 209 -6.96 10.01 -12.88
CA ILE A 209 -7.57 11.26 -12.37
C ILE A 209 -6.48 12.19 -11.80
N LEU A 210 -6.53 13.49 -12.08
CA LEU A 210 -5.62 14.49 -11.51
C LEU A 210 -6.30 15.33 -10.43
N ASP A 211 -5.54 15.77 -9.43
CA ASP A 211 -6.02 16.54 -8.26
C ASP A 211 -6.32 18.02 -8.53
N GLY A 212 -6.39 18.42 -9.80
CA GLY A 212 -6.15 19.81 -10.20
C GLY A 212 -7.05 20.86 -9.56
N LYS A 213 -8.24 20.49 -9.03
CA LYS A 213 -9.14 21.45 -8.37
C LYS A 213 -9.88 20.93 -7.12
N ASN A 214 -10.42 19.70 -7.14
CA ASN A 214 -11.40 19.26 -6.12
C ASN A 214 -10.94 18.09 -5.21
N GLY A 215 -9.65 17.76 -5.21
CA GLY A 215 -9.17 16.53 -4.55
C GLY A 215 -9.78 15.26 -5.18
N THR A 216 -9.36 14.09 -4.70
CA THR A 216 -9.87 12.79 -5.12
C THR A 216 -10.04 11.87 -3.92
N ILE A 217 -11.07 11.02 -3.95
CA ILE A 217 -11.26 9.92 -3.00
C ILE A 217 -10.04 9.00 -3.06
N THR A 218 -9.50 8.74 -4.26
CA THR A 218 -8.26 7.97 -4.45
C THR A 218 -7.09 8.51 -3.61
N HIS A 219 -6.72 9.78 -3.73
CA HIS A 219 -5.60 10.30 -2.94
C HIS A 219 -5.97 10.51 -1.46
N SER A 220 -7.24 10.68 -1.14
CA SER A 220 -7.68 10.63 0.25
C SER A 220 -7.36 9.26 0.88
N TRP A 221 -7.53 8.16 0.14
CA TRP A 221 -7.21 6.82 0.63
C TRP A 221 -5.72 6.56 0.86
N GLU A 222 -4.81 7.21 0.15
CA GLU A 222 -3.37 7.16 0.46
C GLU A 222 -3.09 7.53 1.93
N ARG A 223 -3.83 8.52 2.45
CA ARG A 223 -3.73 8.99 3.84
C ARG A 223 -4.52 8.07 4.77
N LEU A 224 -5.75 7.71 4.42
CA LEU A 224 -6.62 6.89 5.26
C LEU A 224 -6.02 5.52 5.57
N LEU A 225 -5.30 4.88 4.64
CA LEU A 225 -4.61 3.61 4.91
C LEU A 225 -3.63 3.73 6.09
N CYS A 226 -2.93 4.85 6.22
CA CYS A 226 -2.06 5.13 7.36
C CYS A 226 -2.87 5.48 8.62
N TRP A 227 -3.95 6.25 8.47
CA TRP A 227 -4.76 6.70 9.60
C TRP A 227 -5.61 5.59 10.23
N ILE A 228 -5.96 4.55 9.48
CA ILE A 228 -6.53 3.31 10.03
C ILE A 228 -5.60 2.73 11.10
N VAL A 229 -4.30 2.75 10.83
CA VAL A 229 -3.28 2.19 11.72
C VAL A 229 -3.09 3.05 12.96
N THR A 230 -2.97 4.38 12.79
CA THR A 230 -2.80 5.28 13.93
C THR A 230 -4.07 5.46 14.76
N SER A 231 -5.25 5.29 14.16
CA SER A 231 -6.53 5.20 14.91
C SER A 231 -6.63 3.92 15.73
N SER A 232 -5.90 2.87 15.35
CA SER A 232 -5.83 1.61 16.08
C SER A 232 -4.75 1.63 17.19
N GLY A 233 -4.17 2.79 17.50
CA GLY A 233 -3.19 2.97 18.58
C GLY A 233 -1.73 2.64 18.20
N PHE A 234 -1.44 2.37 16.92
CA PHE A 234 -0.09 2.06 16.47
C PHE A 234 0.63 3.29 15.91
N LYS A 235 1.96 3.23 15.86
CA LYS A 235 2.81 4.29 15.27
C LYS A 235 3.31 3.97 13.87
N ILE A 236 3.69 5.03 13.15
CA ILE A 236 4.34 4.97 11.84
C ILE A 236 5.83 5.30 12.02
N ILE A 237 6.72 4.42 11.56
CA ILE A 237 8.17 4.63 11.61
C ILE A 237 8.75 4.76 10.20
N GLY A 238 9.73 5.64 10.05
CA GLY A 238 10.53 5.80 8.84
C GLY A 238 11.92 5.20 9.02
N ILE A 239 12.37 4.39 8.04
CA ILE A 239 13.73 3.82 7.99
C ILE A 239 14.61 4.47 6.91
#